data_AF-F0SFC2-F1
#
_entry.id   AF-F0SFC2-F1
#
_cell.length_a   1.000
_cell.length_b   1.000
_cell.length_c   1.000
_cell.angle_alpha   90.00
_cell.angle_beta   90.00
_cell.angle_gamma   90.00
#
_symmetry.space_group_name_H-M   'P 1'
#
loop_
_entity.id
_entity.type
_entity.pdbx_description
1 polymer ?
#
loop_
_entity_poly.entity_id
_entity_poly.type
_entity_poly.pdbx_seq_one_letter_code
_entity_poly.pdbx_strand_id
1 'polypeptide(L)'
;MANAIEAMVKFHREWLEKNGARILGRDIEYLQEDIEEGTLEAFQQIPDSLDGLATYYGILGTIELIDGQESGWKHVSTAIDFRGWGLKLRAESFFRKIGSAVNLTNHVGRAACLACVSEKWGEMAESVLREIDRDQESVDQAYWKSRRFEPFVSECCRIRDGKEPSNDHLEPPYLTIIQKWTDASALVHALEQVCDYHCANMDDVGGDWDPEFKHSPFDLLPCEVMLVRRIRKELGLSIPEVPHELVSLLSPPDVIASVGEQHELIAKLSRAFDQCFA
;
A
#
# COMPACT_ATOMS: atom_id res chain seq x y z
N MET A 1 7.68 18.97 9.24
CA MET A 1 6.62 18.10 8.70
C MET A 1 5.71 18.79 7.71
N ALA A 2 5.02 19.90 8.04
CA ALA A 2 4.12 20.62 7.11
C ALA A 2 4.69 20.84 5.69
N ASN A 3 5.99 21.16 5.60
CA ASN A 3 6.66 21.36 4.32
C ASN A 3 6.70 20.11 3.41
N ALA A 4 6.76 18.89 3.96
CA ALA A 4 6.79 17.65 3.17
C ALA A 4 5.41 17.33 2.59
N ILE A 5 4.36 17.43 3.41
CA ILE A 5 2.97 17.23 2.98
C ILE A 5 2.60 18.27 1.92
N GLU A 6 2.86 19.56 2.17
CA GLU A 6 2.59 20.63 1.21
C GLU A 6 3.34 20.44 -0.11
N ALA A 7 4.61 20.03 -0.05
CA ALA A 7 5.42 19.73 -1.24
C ALA A 7 4.83 18.55 -2.04
N MET A 8 4.41 17.48 -1.36
CA MET A 8 3.82 16.30 -2.02
C MET A 8 2.47 16.66 -2.66
N VAL A 9 1.61 17.41 -1.97
CA VAL A 9 0.34 17.90 -2.52
C VAL A 9 0.57 18.77 -3.76
N LYS A 10 1.56 19.66 -3.71
CA LYS A 10 1.95 20.47 -4.86
C LYS A 10 2.43 19.60 -6.03
N PHE A 11 3.32 18.65 -5.75
CA PHE A 11 3.82 17.70 -6.74
C PHE A 11 2.68 16.92 -7.41
N HIS A 12 1.74 16.41 -6.63
CA HIS A 12 0.54 15.71 -7.09
C HIS A 12 -0.31 16.54 -8.05
N ARG A 13 -0.58 17.81 -7.72
CA ARG A 13 -1.34 18.71 -8.60
C ARG A 13 -0.61 18.94 -9.92
N GLU A 14 0.69 19.23 -9.87
CA GLU A 14 1.50 19.42 -11.07
C GLU A 14 1.60 18.14 -11.91
N TRP A 15 1.68 16.99 -11.26
CA TRP A 15 1.74 15.69 -11.93
C TRP A 15 0.44 15.40 -12.67
N LEU A 16 -0.73 15.63 -12.05
CA LEU A 16 -2.04 15.46 -12.70
C LEU A 16 -2.17 16.35 -13.92
N GLU A 17 -1.79 17.63 -13.81
CA GLU A 17 -1.85 18.59 -14.90
C GLU A 17 -0.98 18.17 -16.10
N LYS A 18 0.25 17.72 -15.83
CA LYS A 18 1.24 17.40 -16.88
C LYS A 18 1.09 15.99 -17.45
N ASN A 19 0.64 15.03 -16.65
CA ASN A 19 0.69 13.60 -16.98
C ASN A 19 -0.65 12.88 -16.93
N GLY A 20 -1.63 13.38 -16.16
CA GLY A 20 -2.81 12.61 -15.77
C GLY A 20 -3.58 12.04 -16.97
N ALA A 21 -3.97 12.89 -17.92
CA ALA A 21 -4.72 12.46 -19.11
C ALA A 21 -3.93 11.48 -20.00
N ARG A 22 -2.62 11.69 -20.13
CA ARG A 22 -1.74 10.83 -20.94
C ARG A 22 -1.62 9.43 -20.32
N ILE A 23 -1.39 9.37 -19.01
CA ILE A 23 -1.26 8.10 -18.26
C ILE A 23 -2.59 7.35 -18.28
N LEU A 24 -3.69 8.04 -17.97
CA LEU A 24 -5.03 7.43 -17.98
C LEU A 24 -5.38 6.84 -19.35
N GLY A 25 -5.21 7.59 -20.43
CA GLY A 25 -5.53 7.09 -21.77
C GLY A 25 -4.68 5.89 -22.19
N ARG A 26 -3.35 6.04 -22.07
CA ARG A 26 -2.38 4.99 -22.47
C ARG A 26 -2.58 3.70 -21.67
N ASP A 27 -2.69 3.81 -20.34
CA ASP A 27 -2.69 2.62 -19.49
C ASP A 27 -4.06 1.92 -19.47
N ILE A 28 -5.15 2.62 -19.79
CA ILE A 28 -6.44 1.96 -20.10
C ILE A 28 -6.33 1.15 -21.39
N GLU A 29 -5.77 1.73 -22.45
CA GLU A 29 -5.61 1.08 -23.75
C GLU A 29 -4.79 -0.19 -23.62
N TYR A 30 -3.58 -0.11 -23.06
CA TYR A 30 -2.71 -1.27 -22.87
C TYR A 30 -3.33 -2.33 -21.95
N LEU A 31 -3.98 -1.92 -20.86
CA LEU A 31 -4.66 -2.88 -19.99
C LEU A 31 -5.77 -3.62 -20.72
N GLN A 32 -6.54 -2.94 -21.58
CA GLN A 32 -7.60 -3.58 -22.36
C GLN A 32 -7.03 -4.56 -23.38
N GLU A 33 -5.99 -4.16 -24.12
CA GLU A 33 -5.30 -5.03 -25.08
C GLU A 33 -4.77 -6.30 -24.40
N ASP A 34 -4.06 -6.18 -23.28
CA ASP A 34 -3.49 -7.33 -22.55
C ASP A 34 -4.59 -8.25 -21.97
N ILE A 35 -5.69 -7.67 -21.47
CA ILE A 35 -6.84 -8.45 -20.96
C ILE A 35 -7.51 -9.23 -22.09
N GLU A 36 -7.66 -8.61 -23.27
CA GLU A 36 -8.30 -9.24 -24.43
C GLU A 36 -7.41 -10.32 -25.05
N GLU A 37 -6.09 -10.15 -25.01
CA GLU A 37 -5.15 -11.18 -25.45
C GLU A 37 -5.26 -12.45 -24.57
N GLY A 38 -5.39 -12.28 -23.25
CA GLY A 38 -5.70 -13.37 -22.33
C GLY A 38 -4.62 -14.44 -22.19
N THR A 39 -3.39 -14.17 -22.65
CA THR A 39 -2.24 -15.06 -22.57
C THR A 39 -1.45 -14.86 -21.27
N LEU A 40 -0.69 -15.87 -20.85
CA LEU A 40 0.17 -15.74 -19.66
C LEU A 40 1.19 -14.61 -19.83
N GLU A 41 1.71 -14.43 -21.04
CA GLU A 41 2.65 -13.36 -21.39
C GLU A 41 2.01 -11.97 -21.25
N ALA A 42 0.78 -11.78 -21.74
CA ALA A 42 0.05 -10.52 -21.55
C ALA A 42 -0.17 -10.22 -20.05
N PHE A 43 -0.50 -11.24 -19.26
CA PHE A 43 -0.66 -11.11 -17.81
C PHE A 43 0.63 -10.71 -17.06
N GLN A 44 1.81 -10.85 -17.67
CA GLN A 44 3.06 -10.33 -17.10
C GLN A 44 3.23 -8.82 -17.30
N GLN A 45 2.55 -8.23 -18.29
CA GLN A 45 2.60 -6.80 -18.61
C GLN A 45 1.52 -6.00 -17.88
N ILE A 46 0.35 -6.61 -17.63
CA ILE A 46 -0.78 -6.00 -16.92
C ILE A 46 -0.38 -5.20 -15.65
N PRO A 47 0.51 -5.70 -14.77
CA PRO A 47 0.88 -4.95 -13.57
C PRO A 47 1.44 -3.56 -13.83
N ASP A 48 2.09 -3.31 -14.96
CA ASP A 48 2.68 -2.01 -15.28
C ASP A 48 1.59 -0.98 -15.65
N SER A 49 0.59 -1.40 -16.43
CA SER A 49 -0.61 -0.60 -16.70
C SER A 49 -1.41 -0.34 -15.42
N LEU A 50 -1.56 -1.35 -14.55
CA LEU A 50 -2.21 -1.18 -13.25
C LEU A 50 -1.44 -0.20 -12.35
N ASP A 51 -0.11 -0.20 -12.37
CA ASP A 51 0.70 0.71 -11.57
C ASP A 51 0.54 2.18 -12.01
N GLY A 52 0.42 2.42 -13.31
CA GLY A 52 0.13 3.75 -13.84
C GLY A 52 -1.29 4.24 -13.50
N LEU A 53 -2.30 3.38 -13.68
CA LEU A 53 -3.69 3.68 -13.30
C LEU A 53 -3.84 3.89 -11.79
N ALA A 54 -3.20 3.05 -10.98
CA ALA A 54 -3.19 3.21 -9.52
C ALA A 54 -2.59 4.54 -9.11
N THR A 55 -1.50 4.96 -9.75
CA THR A 55 -0.88 6.27 -9.51
C THR A 55 -1.85 7.40 -9.88
N TYR A 56 -2.48 7.33 -11.06
CA TYR A 56 -3.47 8.33 -11.48
C TYR A 56 -4.62 8.47 -10.48
N TYR A 57 -5.31 7.35 -10.17
CA TYR A 57 -6.47 7.37 -9.27
C TYR A 57 -6.09 7.68 -7.82
N GLY A 58 -4.91 7.26 -7.38
CA GLY A 58 -4.39 7.56 -6.05
C GLY A 58 -4.17 9.05 -5.88
N ILE A 59 -3.47 9.68 -6.82
CA ILE A 59 -3.23 11.12 -6.80
C ILE A 59 -4.54 11.91 -6.93
N LEU A 60 -5.39 11.55 -7.89
CA LEU A 60 -6.68 12.21 -8.10
C LEU A 60 -7.56 12.16 -6.85
N GLY A 61 -7.72 10.95 -6.28
CA GLY A 61 -8.56 10.76 -5.10
C GLY A 61 -8.05 11.52 -3.88
N THR A 62 -6.74 11.49 -3.64
CA THR A 62 -6.13 12.23 -2.53
C THR A 62 -6.30 13.75 -2.70
N ILE A 63 -6.10 14.29 -3.90
CA ILE A 63 -6.31 15.73 -4.15
C ILE A 63 -7.79 16.13 -4.00
N GLU A 64 -8.72 15.33 -4.50
CA GLU A 64 -10.15 15.56 -4.32
C GLU A 64 -10.54 15.62 -2.83
N LEU A 65 -10.04 14.68 -2.01
CA LEU A 65 -10.28 14.67 -0.57
C LEU A 65 -9.72 15.93 0.13
N ILE A 66 -8.50 16.35 -0.23
CA ILE A 66 -7.89 17.58 0.28
C ILE A 66 -8.71 18.81 -0.11
N ASP A 67 -9.31 18.80 -1.30
CA ASP A 67 -10.22 19.84 -1.78
C ASP A 67 -11.64 19.73 -1.20
N GLY A 68 -11.87 18.81 -0.25
CA GLY A 68 -13.15 18.63 0.45
C GLY A 68 -14.19 17.83 -0.32
N GLN A 69 -13.78 17.06 -1.34
CA GLN A 69 -14.66 16.24 -2.15
C GLN A 69 -14.61 14.77 -1.71
N GLU A 70 -15.65 14.33 -1.00
CA GLU A 70 -15.79 12.94 -0.51
C GLU A 70 -15.75 11.88 -1.62
N SER A 71 -16.04 12.26 -2.88
CA SER A 71 -15.91 11.36 -4.03
C SER A 71 -14.50 10.82 -4.21
N GLY A 72 -13.49 11.51 -3.68
CA GLY A 72 -12.09 11.10 -3.74
C GLY A 72 -11.84 9.73 -3.11
N TRP A 73 -12.64 9.32 -2.11
CA TRP A 73 -12.54 7.96 -1.54
C TRP A 73 -12.79 6.87 -2.57
N LYS A 74 -13.69 7.09 -3.54
CA LYS A 74 -13.92 6.11 -4.62
C LYS A 74 -12.68 5.94 -5.50
N HIS A 75 -11.98 7.04 -5.79
CA HIS A 75 -10.74 7.02 -6.56
C HIS A 75 -9.59 6.37 -5.75
N VAL A 76 -9.47 6.68 -4.46
CA VAL A 76 -8.52 6.01 -3.54
C VAL A 76 -8.78 4.50 -3.48
N SER A 77 -10.04 4.06 -3.31
CA SER A 77 -10.41 2.65 -3.34
C SER A 77 -10.06 1.98 -4.67
N THR A 78 -10.28 2.67 -5.80
CA THR A 78 -9.92 2.18 -7.13
C THR A 78 -8.40 2.00 -7.27
N ALA A 79 -7.61 2.95 -6.77
CA ALA A 79 -6.17 2.86 -6.76
C ALA A 79 -5.66 1.68 -5.92
N ILE A 80 -6.22 1.47 -4.73
CA ILE A 80 -5.92 0.34 -3.85
C ILE A 80 -6.25 -0.99 -4.55
N ASP A 81 -7.38 -1.07 -5.26
CA ASP A 81 -7.73 -2.26 -6.02
C ASP A 81 -6.74 -2.55 -7.17
N PHE A 82 -6.30 -1.54 -7.90
CA PHE A 82 -5.28 -1.72 -8.94
C PHE A 82 -3.92 -2.13 -8.37
N ARG A 83 -3.48 -1.54 -7.24
CA ARG A 83 -2.27 -2.01 -6.53
C ARG A 83 -2.42 -3.45 -6.04
N GLY A 84 -3.59 -3.82 -5.51
CA GLY A 84 -3.89 -5.16 -5.03
C GLY A 84 -3.83 -6.21 -6.15
N TRP A 85 -4.43 -5.90 -7.30
CA TRP A 85 -4.31 -6.73 -8.50
C TRP A 85 -2.88 -6.83 -9.01
N GLY A 86 -2.15 -5.70 -9.09
CA GLY A 86 -0.75 -5.69 -9.50
C GLY A 86 0.12 -6.59 -8.61
N LEU A 87 -0.07 -6.51 -7.29
CA LEU A 87 0.63 -7.38 -6.33
C LEU A 87 0.24 -8.86 -6.53
N LYS A 88 -1.05 -9.17 -6.66
CA LYS A 88 -1.53 -10.53 -6.89
C LYS A 88 -0.87 -11.16 -8.12
N LEU A 89 -0.86 -10.44 -9.24
CA LEU A 89 -0.29 -10.94 -10.50
C LEU A 89 1.23 -11.16 -10.41
N ARG A 90 1.96 -10.24 -9.78
CA ARG A 90 3.41 -10.38 -9.56
C ARG A 90 3.73 -11.56 -8.63
N ALA A 91 2.98 -11.72 -7.54
CA ALA A 91 3.13 -12.82 -6.60
C ALA A 91 2.82 -14.18 -7.26
N GLU A 92 1.70 -14.30 -7.97
CA GLU A 92 1.34 -15.53 -8.70
C GLU A 92 2.38 -15.89 -9.76
N SER A 93 2.86 -14.90 -10.52
CA SER A 93 3.91 -15.11 -11.52
C SER A 93 5.20 -15.63 -10.89
N PHE A 94 5.61 -15.05 -9.75
CA PHE A 94 6.80 -15.46 -9.03
C PHE A 94 6.67 -16.87 -8.44
N PHE A 95 5.63 -17.12 -7.64
CA PHE A 95 5.47 -18.40 -6.93
C PHE A 95 5.17 -19.57 -7.88
N ARG A 96 4.47 -19.33 -9.00
CA ARG A 96 4.27 -20.34 -10.05
C ARG A 96 5.43 -20.47 -11.03
N LYS A 97 6.47 -19.62 -10.89
CA LYS A 97 7.65 -19.57 -11.78
C LYS A 97 7.27 -19.37 -13.26
N ILE A 98 6.34 -18.47 -13.52
CA ILE A 98 5.84 -18.18 -14.87
C ILE A 98 6.81 -17.19 -15.54
N GLY A 99 7.39 -17.61 -16.67
CA GLY A 99 8.32 -16.81 -17.47
C GLY A 99 9.57 -16.35 -16.70
N SER A 100 10.00 -15.11 -16.94
CA SER A 100 11.19 -14.51 -16.31
C SER A 100 10.85 -13.73 -15.02
N ALA A 101 9.92 -14.27 -14.22
CA ALA A 101 9.43 -13.60 -13.02
C ALA A 101 10.58 -13.15 -12.11
N VAL A 102 10.65 -11.83 -11.88
CA VAL A 102 11.61 -11.20 -10.97
C VAL A 102 11.13 -11.45 -9.53
N ASN A 103 12.07 -11.46 -8.59
CA ASN A 103 11.73 -11.51 -7.17
C ASN A 103 10.85 -10.33 -6.73
N LEU A 104 10.29 -10.41 -5.52
CA LEU A 104 9.28 -9.46 -5.02
C LEU A 104 9.88 -8.25 -4.29
N THR A 105 11.20 -7.99 -4.44
CA THR A 105 11.93 -6.93 -3.71
C THR A 105 11.26 -5.57 -3.83
N ASN A 106 10.91 -5.16 -5.04
CA ASN A 106 10.30 -3.84 -5.29
C ASN A 106 8.79 -3.80 -4.96
N HIS A 107 8.25 -4.83 -4.31
CA HIS A 107 6.82 -4.99 -4.04
C HIS A 107 6.50 -5.18 -2.56
N VAL A 108 7.51 -5.32 -1.68
CA VAL A 108 7.28 -5.52 -0.24
C VAL A 108 6.65 -4.30 0.44
N GLY A 109 7.07 -3.09 0.10
CA GLY A 109 6.48 -1.85 0.65
C GLY A 109 5.01 -1.72 0.25
N ARG A 110 4.67 -2.08 -1.00
CA ARG A 110 3.30 -2.13 -1.49
C ARG A 110 2.47 -3.18 -0.77
N ALA A 111 3.02 -4.37 -0.53
CA ALA A 111 2.34 -5.42 0.24
C ALA A 111 2.05 -4.95 1.68
N ALA A 112 3.02 -4.33 2.34
CA ALA A 112 2.81 -3.77 3.68
C ALA A 112 1.76 -2.65 3.70
N CYS A 113 1.80 -1.71 2.75
CA CYS A 113 0.77 -0.67 2.64
C CYS A 113 -0.63 -1.26 2.42
N LEU A 114 -0.77 -2.24 1.53
CA LEU A 114 -2.06 -2.92 1.28
C LEU A 114 -2.55 -3.69 2.51
N ALA A 115 -1.65 -4.38 3.23
CA ALA A 115 -1.96 -5.04 4.49
C ALA A 115 -2.49 -4.05 5.53
N CYS A 116 -1.95 -2.83 5.58
CA CYS A 116 -2.43 -1.77 6.45
C CYS A 116 -3.84 -1.29 6.10
N VAL A 117 -4.07 -0.93 4.83
CA VAL A 117 -5.22 -0.07 4.49
C VAL A 117 -6.39 -0.79 3.84
N SER A 118 -6.18 -1.95 3.22
CA SER A 118 -7.21 -2.57 2.38
C SER A 118 -8.04 -3.61 3.13
N GLU A 119 -9.36 -3.56 2.95
CA GLU A 119 -10.28 -4.59 3.43
C GLU A 119 -10.13 -5.88 2.59
N LYS A 120 -10.19 -5.75 1.27
CA LYS A 120 -10.17 -6.88 0.33
C LYS A 120 -8.78 -7.52 0.21
N TRP A 121 -7.74 -6.69 0.13
CA TRP A 121 -6.40 -7.15 -0.22
C TRP A 121 -5.50 -7.38 0.99
N GLY A 122 -5.96 -6.99 2.19
CA GLY A 122 -5.14 -7.01 3.40
C GLY A 122 -4.59 -8.39 3.74
N GLU A 123 -5.45 -9.41 3.76
CA GLU A 123 -5.05 -10.80 4.06
C GLU A 123 -4.11 -11.39 3.00
N MET A 124 -4.37 -11.12 1.73
CA MET A 124 -3.51 -11.57 0.63
C MET A 124 -2.12 -10.93 0.75
N ALA A 125 -2.06 -9.62 0.97
CA ALA A 125 -0.80 -8.90 1.07
C ALA A 125 0.00 -9.33 2.31
N GLU A 126 -0.66 -9.59 3.45
CA GLU A 126 -0.04 -10.21 4.61
C GLU A 126 0.48 -11.61 4.30
N SER A 127 -0.26 -12.42 3.55
CA SER A 127 0.21 -13.73 3.13
C SER A 127 1.47 -13.63 2.28
N VAL A 128 1.55 -12.66 1.36
CA VAL A 128 2.75 -12.41 0.57
C VAL A 128 3.93 -12.05 1.49
N LEU A 129 3.75 -11.15 2.45
CA LEU A 129 4.81 -10.79 3.41
C LEU A 129 5.30 -12.01 4.22
N ARG A 130 4.38 -12.87 4.66
CA ARG A 130 4.73 -14.09 5.41
C ARG A 130 5.49 -15.10 4.56
N GLU A 131 5.13 -15.26 3.29
CA GLU A 131 5.89 -16.12 2.38
C GLU A 131 7.28 -15.54 2.08
N ILE A 132 7.39 -14.20 1.98
CA ILE A 132 8.67 -13.53 1.79
C ILE A 132 9.63 -13.75 2.98
N ASP A 133 9.11 -13.70 4.20
CA ASP A 133 9.89 -13.97 5.40
C ASP A 133 10.36 -15.43 5.50
N ARG A 134 9.62 -16.36 4.89
CA ARG A 134 9.95 -17.80 4.86
C ARG A 134 10.91 -18.18 3.74
N ASP A 135 10.75 -17.57 2.57
CA ASP A 135 11.50 -17.90 1.35
C ASP A 135 12.57 -16.85 1.06
N GLN A 136 13.82 -17.19 1.34
CA GLN A 136 14.95 -16.29 1.15
C GLN A 136 15.24 -15.95 -0.32
N GLU A 137 14.68 -16.70 -1.29
CA GLU A 137 14.83 -16.42 -2.72
C GLU A 137 13.80 -15.41 -3.25
N SER A 138 12.74 -15.16 -2.49
CA SER A 138 11.63 -14.28 -2.88
C SER A 138 11.93 -12.79 -2.80
N VAL A 139 13.00 -12.42 -2.09
CA VAL A 139 13.40 -11.03 -1.86
C VAL A 139 14.92 -10.95 -1.74
N ASP A 140 15.52 -9.84 -2.19
CA ASP A 140 16.89 -9.54 -1.82
C ASP A 140 17.02 -9.43 -0.29
N GLN A 141 17.87 -10.27 0.29
CA GLN A 141 17.99 -10.38 1.75
C GLN A 141 18.68 -9.18 2.40
N ALA A 142 19.56 -8.48 1.67
CA ALA A 142 20.19 -7.26 2.19
C ALA A 142 19.16 -6.13 2.23
N TYR A 143 18.35 -6.02 1.19
CA TYR A 143 17.21 -5.13 1.13
C TYR A 143 16.21 -5.43 2.25
N TRP A 144 15.75 -6.68 2.39
CA TRP A 144 14.79 -7.09 3.42
C TRP A 144 15.26 -6.74 4.84
N LYS A 145 16.53 -7.00 5.16
CA LYS A 145 17.11 -6.68 6.47
C LYS A 145 17.25 -5.18 6.76
N SER A 146 17.27 -4.35 5.72
CA SER A 146 17.31 -2.89 5.88
C SER A 146 15.94 -2.28 6.14
N ARG A 147 14.86 -3.04 5.89
CA ARG A 147 13.48 -2.57 5.98
C ARG A 147 13.03 -2.39 7.43
N ARG A 148 12.20 -1.37 7.66
CA ARG A 148 11.67 -1.03 8.99
C ARG A 148 10.16 -1.20 9.07
N PHE A 149 9.45 -0.80 8.03
CA PHE A 149 7.99 -0.80 8.00
C PHE A 149 7.40 -2.20 7.82
N GLU A 150 7.95 -3.00 6.91
CA GLU A 150 7.43 -4.32 6.58
C GLU A 150 7.52 -5.31 7.77
N PRO A 151 8.63 -5.35 8.55
CA PRO A 151 8.67 -6.10 9.81
C PRO A 151 7.64 -5.61 10.83
N PHE A 152 7.41 -4.29 10.92
CA PHE A 152 6.39 -3.72 11.80
C PHE A 152 4.98 -4.20 11.47
N VAL A 153 4.61 -4.21 10.18
CA VAL A 153 3.31 -4.74 9.75
C VAL A 153 3.15 -6.21 10.13
N SER A 154 4.19 -7.02 9.94
CA SER A 154 4.19 -8.43 10.34
C SER A 154 3.96 -8.61 11.84
N GLU A 155 4.62 -7.81 12.69
CA GLU A 155 4.44 -7.85 14.15
C GLU A 155 3.05 -7.37 14.59
N CYS A 156 2.48 -6.35 13.93
CA CYS A 156 1.09 -5.96 14.14
C CYS A 156 0.12 -7.10 13.81
N CYS A 157 0.28 -7.80 12.68
CA CYS A 157 -0.55 -8.94 12.34
C CYS A 157 -0.40 -10.10 13.36
N ARG A 158 0.80 -10.33 13.90
CA ARG A 158 0.99 -11.29 15.00
C ARG A 158 0.17 -10.93 16.23
N ILE A 159 0.18 -9.66 16.64
CA ILE A 159 -0.62 -9.16 17.77
C ILE A 159 -2.11 -9.36 17.50
N ARG A 160 -2.59 -9.02 16.30
CA ARG A 160 -3.99 -9.26 15.87
C ARG A 160 -4.37 -10.73 16.03
N ASP A 161 -3.48 -11.64 15.66
CA ASP A 161 -3.67 -13.09 15.75
C ASP A 161 -3.50 -13.65 17.18
N GLY A 162 -3.34 -12.80 18.19
CA GLY A 162 -3.17 -13.19 19.59
C GLY A 162 -1.80 -13.80 19.92
N LYS A 163 -0.78 -13.53 19.10
CA LYS A 163 0.60 -13.98 19.33
C LYS A 163 1.42 -12.86 19.96
N GLU A 164 2.35 -13.24 20.84
CA GLU A 164 3.33 -12.31 21.38
C GLU A 164 4.25 -11.77 20.27
N PRO A 165 4.52 -10.46 20.23
CA PRO A 165 5.43 -9.89 19.25
C PRO A 165 6.88 -10.31 19.55
N SER A 166 7.66 -10.59 18.50
CA SER A 166 9.05 -11.04 18.68
C SER A 166 10.00 -9.89 19.02
N ASN A 167 9.76 -8.71 18.43
CA ASN A 167 10.63 -7.53 18.45
C ASN A 167 12.03 -7.72 17.83
N ASP A 168 12.38 -8.91 17.33
CA ASP A 168 13.76 -9.28 16.99
C ASP A 168 14.34 -8.50 15.79
N HIS A 169 13.49 -7.80 15.04
CA HIS A 169 13.84 -7.04 13.83
C HIS A 169 13.18 -5.66 13.76
N LEU A 170 12.70 -5.14 14.90
CA LEU A 170 12.09 -3.82 14.94
C LEU A 170 13.10 -2.76 15.37
N GLU A 171 13.15 -1.68 14.60
CA GLU A 171 13.88 -0.46 14.93
C GLU A 171 12.91 0.69 15.25
N PRO A 172 13.36 1.73 15.97
CA PRO A 172 12.61 2.98 16.04
C PRO A 172 12.29 3.54 14.63
N PRO A 173 11.10 4.12 14.43
CA PRO A 173 10.07 4.42 15.44
C PRO A 173 9.13 3.23 15.77
N TYR A 174 9.12 2.18 14.95
CA TYR A 174 8.13 1.10 15.07
C TYR A 174 8.29 0.21 16.31
N LEU A 175 9.51 -0.01 16.79
CA LEU A 175 9.75 -0.72 18.04
C LEU A 175 8.98 -0.08 19.22
N THR A 176 8.91 1.25 19.25
CA THR A 176 8.23 1.98 20.33
C THR A 176 6.72 1.76 20.31
N ILE A 177 6.10 1.61 19.14
CA ILE A 177 4.68 1.26 19.00
C ILE A 177 4.38 -0.06 19.71
N ILE A 178 5.17 -1.09 19.40
CA ILE A 178 4.96 -2.43 19.94
C ILE A 178 5.20 -2.45 21.46
N GLN A 179 6.24 -1.76 21.95
CA GLN A 179 6.52 -1.64 23.38
C GLN A 179 5.43 -0.88 24.16
N LYS A 180 4.71 0.03 23.50
CA LYS A 180 3.62 0.83 24.09
C LYS A 180 2.24 0.32 23.73
N TRP A 181 2.13 -0.87 23.14
CA TRP A 181 0.88 -1.38 22.60
C TRP A 181 -0.28 -1.36 23.61
N THR A 182 -0.05 -1.69 24.89
CA THR A 182 -1.13 -1.74 25.89
C THR A 182 -1.42 -0.39 26.56
N ASP A 183 -0.60 0.64 26.35
CA ASP A 183 -0.74 1.97 26.94
C ASP A 183 -1.14 2.99 25.89
N ALA A 184 -2.45 3.27 25.80
CA ALA A 184 -3.00 4.17 24.79
C ALA A 184 -2.46 5.61 24.90
N SER A 185 -2.12 6.09 26.10
CA SER A 185 -1.59 7.44 26.29
C SER A 185 -0.15 7.53 25.77
N ALA A 186 0.67 6.55 26.10
CA ALA A 186 2.04 6.47 25.58
C ALA A 186 2.10 6.19 24.08
N LEU A 187 1.08 5.53 23.53
CA LEU A 187 1.00 5.18 22.12
C LEU A 187 0.76 6.40 21.21
N VAL A 188 0.09 7.46 21.70
CA VAL A 188 -0.13 8.69 20.92
C VAL A 188 1.19 9.26 20.41
N HIS A 189 2.14 9.46 21.31
CA HIS A 189 3.43 10.05 20.95
C HIS A 189 4.26 9.16 20.01
N ALA A 190 4.19 7.85 20.20
CA ALA A 190 4.87 6.91 19.32
C ALA A 190 4.26 6.92 17.91
N LEU A 191 2.93 7.09 17.79
CA LEU A 191 2.25 7.21 16.50
C LEU A 191 2.55 8.55 15.79
N GLU A 192 2.72 9.64 16.53
CA GLU A 192 3.21 10.90 15.95
C GLU A 192 4.59 10.72 15.30
N GLN A 193 5.52 10.06 15.99
CA GLN A 193 6.87 9.78 15.45
C GLN A 193 6.84 8.87 14.21
N VAL A 194 5.90 7.92 14.15
CA VAL A 194 5.67 7.12 12.96
C VAL A 194 5.15 7.97 11.81
N CYS A 195 4.25 8.93 12.06
CA CYS A 195 3.83 9.86 11.02
C CYS A 195 4.98 10.77 10.53
N ASP A 196 5.88 11.19 11.41
CA ASP A 196 7.09 11.92 11.02
C ASP A 196 7.99 11.07 10.11
N TYR A 197 8.20 9.81 10.48
CA TYR A 197 8.94 8.84 9.66
C TYR A 197 8.29 8.62 8.31
N HIS A 198 6.97 8.45 8.28
CA HIS A 198 6.20 8.34 7.05
C HIS A 198 6.45 9.55 6.15
N CYS A 199 6.39 10.76 6.70
CA CYS A 199 6.63 11.98 5.94
C CYS A 199 8.07 12.10 5.41
N ALA A 200 9.04 11.48 6.07
CA ALA A 200 10.41 11.42 5.59
C ALA A 200 10.62 10.37 4.47
N ASN A 201 9.69 9.43 4.32
CA ASN A 201 9.79 8.27 3.42
C ASN A 201 8.61 8.19 2.41
N MET A 202 7.97 9.32 2.12
CA MET A 202 6.89 9.43 1.13
C MET A 202 7.37 9.88 -0.26
N ASP A 203 8.62 10.33 -0.41
CA ASP A 203 9.17 10.82 -1.68
C ASP A 203 10.51 10.17 -1.99
N ASP A 204 10.73 9.85 -3.26
CA ASP A 204 11.98 9.30 -3.79
C ASP A 204 12.82 10.44 -4.37
N VAL A 205 13.55 11.12 -3.48
CA VAL A 205 14.48 12.21 -3.84
C VAL A 205 15.81 11.69 -4.42
N GLY A 206 15.89 10.39 -4.69
CA GLY A 206 17.10 9.68 -5.10
C GLY A 206 18.03 9.34 -3.92
N GLY A 207 18.90 8.35 -4.13
CA GLY A 207 19.84 7.84 -3.14
C GLY A 207 19.82 6.32 -3.06
N ASP A 208 20.43 5.77 -2.01
CA ASP A 208 20.50 4.33 -1.77
C ASP A 208 19.25 3.78 -1.04
N TRP A 209 18.38 4.66 -0.57
CA TRP A 209 17.18 4.29 0.19
C TRP A 209 15.94 4.29 -0.71
N ASP A 210 15.17 3.20 -0.67
CA ASP A 210 13.88 3.07 -1.36
C ASP A 210 12.72 3.41 -0.40
N PRO A 211 12.04 4.57 -0.56
CA PRO A 211 11.00 4.99 0.37
C PRO A 211 9.76 4.08 0.31
N GLU A 212 9.32 3.61 1.48
CA GLU A 212 8.17 2.72 1.69
C GLU A 212 6.87 3.25 1.09
N PHE A 213 6.65 4.57 1.21
CA PHE A 213 5.35 5.20 0.97
C PHE A 213 5.30 5.97 -0.34
N LYS A 214 6.34 5.89 -1.19
CA LYS A 214 6.47 6.69 -2.43
C LYS A 214 5.37 6.53 -3.50
N HIS A 215 4.42 5.63 -3.26
CA HIS A 215 3.39 5.28 -4.22
C HIS A 215 2.03 5.76 -3.73
N SER A 216 1.44 6.72 -4.44
CA SER A 216 0.07 7.16 -4.16
C SER A 216 -0.92 5.98 -4.24
N PRO A 217 -1.92 5.94 -3.34
CA PRO A 217 -2.25 6.97 -2.34
C PRO A 217 -1.49 6.83 -1.00
N PHE A 218 -0.51 5.91 -0.89
CA PHE A 218 0.14 5.59 0.37
C PHE A 218 1.04 6.69 0.92
N ASP A 219 1.55 7.57 0.06
CA ASP A 219 2.37 8.75 0.39
C ASP A 219 1.69 9.75 1.34
N LEU A 220 0.36 9.86 1.25
CA LEU A 220 -0.47 10.79 2.02
C LEU A 220 -1.52 10.07 2.87
N LEU A 221 -1.56 8.73 2.83
CA LEU A 221 -2.38 7.92 3.75
C LEU A 221 -1.53 7.48 4.94
N PRO A 222 -1.95 7.73 6.19
CA PRO A 222 -1.23 7.29 7.39
C PRO A 222 -1.42 5.78 7.63
N CYS A 223 -0.85 4.95 6.75
CA CYS A 223 -1.03 3.50 6.70
C CYS A 223 -0.83 2.84 8.07
N GLU A 224 0.21 3.24 8.80
CA GLU A 224 0.55 2.64 10.08
C GLU A 224 -0.47 2.97 11.15
N VAL A 225 -0.97 4.21 11.18
CA VAL A 225 -2.03 4.64 12.10
C VAL A 225 -3.31 3.88 11.79
N MET A 226 -3.67 3.72 10.52
CA MET A 226 -4.85 2.95 10.11
C MET A 226 -4.76 1.50 10.59
N LEU A 227 -3.62 0.84 10.39
CA LEU A 227 -3.38 -0.53 10.86
C LEU A 227 -3.53 -0.65 12.38
N VAL A 228 -2.89 0.25 13.14
CA VAL A 228 -2.95 0.25 14.60
C VAL A 228 -4.39 0.49 15.09
N ARG A 229 -5.11 1.46 14.51
CA ARG A 229 -6.52 1.71 14.86
C ARG A 229 -7.39 0.49 14.62
N ARG A 230 -7.26 -0.13 13.44
CA ARG A 230 -8.02 -1.33 13.06
C ARG A 230 -7.80 -2.48 14.04
N ILE A 231 -6.54 -2.86 14.28
CA ILE A 231 -6.24 -3.99 15.18
C ILE A 231 -6.70 -3.70 16.61
N ARG A 232 -6.48 -2.48 17.11
CA ARG A 232 -6.93 -2.12 18.47
C ARG A 232 -8.45 -2.21 18.61
N LYS A 233 -9.19 -1.76 17.60
CA LYS A 233 -10.65 -1.88 17.55
C LYS A 233 -11.10 -3.33 17.56
N GLU A 234 -10.47 -4.20 16.78
CA GLU A 234 -10.75 -5.64 16.74
C GLU A 234 -10.48 -6.31 18.10
N LEU A 235 -9.44 -5.87 18.81
CA LEU A 235 -9.08 -6.36 20.15
C LEU A 235 -9.86 -5.68 21.30
N GLY A 236 -10.78 -4.76 21.00
CA GLY A 236 -11.54 -4.03 22.02
C GLY A 236 -10.69 -3.07 22.88
N LEU A 237 -9.54 -2.62 22.37
CA LEU A 237 -8.64 -1.68 23.02
C LEU A 237 -9.03 -0.23 22.68
N SER A 238 -8.66 0.71 23.56
CA SER A 238 -8.89 2.13 23.34
C SER A 238 -8.12 2.65 22.12
N ILE A 239 -8.77 3.40 21.23
CA ILE A 239 -8.15 3.90 20.01
C ILE A 239 -7.47 5.26 20.31
N PRO A 240 -6.16 5.43 20.07
CA PRO A 240 -5.49 6.69 20.29
C PRO A 240 -5.90 7.75 19.25
N GLU A 241 -6.19 8.96 19.71
CA GLU A 241 -6.29 10.14 18.85
C GLU A 241 -4.88 10.68 18.62
N VAL A 242 -4.46 10.74 17.34
CA VAL A 242 -3.11 11.13 16.94
C VAL A 242 -3.19 12.53 16.33
N PRO A 243 -2.70 13.57 17.02
CA PRO A 243 -2.82 14.96 16.55
C PRO A 243 -1.70 15.30 15.55
N HIS A 244 -1.68 14.60 14.41
CA HIS A 244 -0.68 14.80 13.37
C HIS A 244 -1.33 15.20 12.05
N GLU A 245 -0.70 16.11 11.31
CA GLU A 245 -1.22 16.68 10.05
C GLU A 245 -1.55 15.59 9.01
N LEU A 246 -0.65 14.62 8.80
CA LEU A 246 -0.88 13.45 7.93
C LEU A 246 -2.17 12.69 8.27
N VAL A 247 -2.56 12.64 9.56
CA VAL A 247 -3.77 11.95 10.01
C VAL A 247 -5.01 12.82 9.78
N SER A 248 -4.93 14.10 10.12
CA SER A 248 -6.05 15.03 9.96
C SER A 248 -6.31 15.43 8.52
N LEU A 249 -5.29 15.39 7.64
CA LEU A 249 -5.35 15.84 6.25
C LEU A 249 -6.49 15.17 5.49
N LEU A 250 -6.58 13.84 5.58
CA LEU A 250 -7.61 13.05 4.91
C LEU A 250 -8.65 12.49 5.88
N SER A 251 -8.35 12.42 7.18
CA SER A 251 -9.19 11.78 8.19
C SER A 251 -9.70 10.40 7.75
N PRO A 252 -8.79 9.47 7.38
CA PRO A 252 -9.16 8.22 6.73
C PRO A 252 -10.02 7.32 7.62
N PRO A 253 -10.86 6.45 7.03
CA PRO A 253 -11.48 5.35 7.77
C PRO A 253 -10.43 4.38 8.31
N ASP A 254 -10.81 3.48 9.22
CA ASP A 254 -9.91 2.44 9.75
C ASP A 254 -9.43 1.48 8.66
N VAL A 255 -10.25 1.28 7.61
CA VAL A 255 -9.99 0.40 6.48
C VAL A 255 -10.71 0.93 5.25
N ILE A 256 -10.10 0.75 4.08
CA ILE A 256 -10.64 1.21 2.80
C ILE A 256 -11.28 0.03 2.07
N ALA A 257 -12.57 0.21 1.76
CA ALA A 257 -13.36 -0.76 1.02
C ALA A 257 -12.93 -0.83 -0.45
N SER A 258 -13.11 -2.01 -1.05
CA SER A 258 -12.86 -2.24 -2.48
C SER A 258 -14.01 -1.68 -3.32
N VAL A 259 -13.70 -1.09 -4.48
CA VAL A 259 -14.73 -0.82 -5.49
C VAL A 259 -15.16 -2.12 -6.19
N GLY A 260 -14.30 -3.14 -6.16
CA GLY A 260 -14.58 -4.47 -6.67
C GLY A 260 -14.99 -4.46 -8.14
N GLU A 261 -15.90 -5.37 -8.49
CA GLU A 261 -16.38 -5.55 -9.86
C GLU A 261 -17.39 -4.48 -10.31
N GLN A 262 -17.69 -3.49 -9.46
CA GLN A 262 -18.44 -2.31 -9.89
C GLN A 262 -17.61 -1.43 -10.84
N HIS A 263 -16.29 -1.57 -10.80
CA HIS A 263 -15.38 -0.95 -11.75
C HIS A 263 -15.16 -1.85 -12.96
N GLU A 264 -15.47 -1.36 -14.16
CA GLU A 264 -15.50 -2.16 -15.39
C GLU A 264 -14.17 -2.86 -15.69
N LEU A 265 -13.04 -2.14 -15.59
CA LEU A 265 -11.71 -2.72 -15.83
C LEU A 265 -11.36 -3.83 -14.82
N ILE A 266 -11.74 -3.67 -13.55
CA ILE A 266 -11.50 -4.68 -12.51
C ILE A 266 -12.35 -5.92 -12.79
N ALA A 267 -13.62 -5.75 -13.18
CA ALA A 267 -14.49 -6.86 -13.55
C ALA A 267 -13.97 -7.62 -14.78
N LYS A 268 -13.46 -6.89 -15.80
CA LYS A 268 -12.83 -7.50 -16.98
C LYS A 268 -11.57 -8.28 -16.61
N LEU A 269 -10.67 -7.67 -15.84
CA LEU A 269 -9.44 -8.31 -15.35
C LEU A 269 -9.72 -9.56 -14.51
N SER A 270 -10.69 -9.48 -13.59
CA SER A 270 -11.09 -10.60 -12.73
C SER A 270 -11.49 -11.82 -13.56
N ARG A 271 -12.38 -11.63 -14.55
CA ARG A 271 -12.83 -12.72 -15.43
C ARG A 271 -11.72 -13.29 -16.31
N ALA A 272 -10.87 -12.43 -16.88
CA ALA A 272 -9.77 -12.87 -17.71
C ALA A 272 -8.73 -13.65 -16.88
N PHE A 273 -8.47 -13.21 -15.65
CA PHE A 273 -7.56 -13.90 -14.73
C PHE A 273 -8.07 -15.31 -14.44
N ASP A 274 -9.34 -15.45 -14.07
CA ASP A 274 -9.92 -16.76 -13.78
C ASP A 274 -9.88 -17.70 -15.00
N GLN A 275 -10.01 -17.17 -16.22
CA GLN A 275 -9.90 -17.97 -17.44
C GLN A 275 -8.46 -18.39 -17.76
N CYS A 276 -7.49 -17.52 -17.48
CA CYS A 276 -6.08 -17.74 -17.80
C CYS A 276 -5.39 -18.65 -16.76
N PHE A 277 -5.82 -18.61 -15.50
CA PHE A 277 -5.16 -19.29 -14.37
C PHE A 277 -5.96 -20.43 -13.72
N ALA A 278 -7.13 -20.80 -14.27
CA ALA A 278 -7.90 -22.00 -13.88
C ALA A 278 -7.24 -23.31 -14.34
#